data_AF-A0A662SLR4-F1
#
_entry.id   AF-A0A662SLR4-F1
#
_cell.length_a   1.000
_cell.length_b   1.000
_cell.length_c   1.000
_cell.angle_alpha   90.00
_cell.angle_beta   90.00
_cell.angle_gamma   90.00
#
_symmetry.space_group_name_H-M   'P 1'
#
loop_
_entity.id
_entity.type
_entity.pdbx_description
1 polymer ?
#
loop_
_entity_poly.entity_id
_entity_poly.type
_entity_poly.pdbx_seq_one_letter_code
_entity_poly.pdbx_strand_id
1 'polypeptide(L)'
;MITSINIKERVAEFSGLNMRKVRIPNHVTPTSVILILLLTLILLPRARIGAEQQAMPFPKYHTDPLNGIFFPRIGTPAFVVYHGSLEVYVKKDLISSEPTVCLRSLFTERYEYALEVLATEDVGDGVLKITARIPENIPKGLFNLTVKSGATELTEPNAVYVFGEEYPENLRVLHITDNHYGVRKKAKLLKNRELFRRLIAVANGLRPDIVLHTGDLIDGIARADEEDPFMSVYRDLVRLRAPCIIVQGNNDNTAIEKGSYFWEKYIGPLYGFVKFGNYSFFLLDADTGRVQPEQISWLGERIESCKDAPVKVLMIHYPYHSEELGYYQKGKGFVSVVPNITNWLEGYNFSLVLMGHWHVDNITRPPKVPALSIVSDAGQYDDVNDYGHYRPMTIWEDGRVEFVDPSPSLATLSVEYLQRYDGSAKGVSIIVSNKMDSEISLVLPAVLSSYSESPIIENAKLMLSYSHEGKGIYELEVTVPPGEEVLVKICIEKDTEPPTILVEPEIKEETVTLWYEASDEGLGVKEVKLFYSADNKTWKEIEPEFEAGYPLYKFQATAGRMYYKALVEDVAGNEAEIYGTVEIPSLKPTETPKPTPTRPPAEGIPSYYMIVGIIGVIVIVAAVLIKRR
;
A
#
# COMPACT_ATOMS: atom_id res chain seq x y z
N MET A 1 -45.36 -5.69 -21.69
CA MET A 1 -45.14 -6.78 -22.67
C MET A 1 -43.63 -6.99 -22.75
N ILE A 2 -43.07 -7.79 -21.85
CA ILE A 2 -42.62 -9.17 -22.12
C ILE A 2 -41.85 -9.28 -23.44
N THR A 3 -40.52 -9.32 -23.35
CA THR A 3 -39.74 -10.49 -23.79
C THR A 3 -38.40 -10.49 -23.07
N SER A 4 -38.27 -11.45 -22.15
CA SER A 4 -37.05 -11.91 -21.50
C SER A 4 -36.07 -12.45 -22.54
N ILE A 5 -34.80 -12.03 -22.48
CA ILE A 5 -33.70 -12.71 -23.19
C ILE A 5 -32.78 -13.35 -22.14
N ASN A 6 -32.59 -14.63 -22.38
CA ASN A 6 -31.97 -15.66 -21.57
C ASN A 6 -30.44 -15.57 -21.71
N ILE A 7 -29.73 -15.29 -20.62
CA ILE A 7 -28.25 -15.32 -20.59
C ILE A 7 -27.84 -16.73 -20.14
N LYS A 8 -27.50 -17.58 -21.10
CA LYS A 8 -26.78 -18.84 -20.86
C LYS A 8 -25.31 -18.66 -21.22
N GLU A 9 -24.48 -18.87 -20.20
CA GLU A 9 -23.26 -19.68 -20.21
C GLU A 9 -22.30 -19.52 -21.41
N ARG A 10 -21.16 -18.86 -21.17
CA ARG A 10 -19.90 -19.16 -21.87
C ARG A 10 -18.87 -19.62 -20.84
N VAL A 11 -18.80 -20.93 -20.65
CA VAL A 11 -17.66 -21.62 -20.05
C VAL A 11 -16.68 -21.89 -21.20
N ALA A 12 -15.46 -21.35 -21.11
CA ALA A 12 -14.36 -21.76 -21.97
C ALA A 12 -13.71 -23.02 -21.35
N GLU A 13 -13.96 -24.18 -21.94
CA GLU A 13 -13.31 -25.44 -21.58
C GLU A 13 -11.92 -25.53 -22.21
N PHE A 14 -10.89 -25.71 -21.38
CA PHE A 14 -9.60 -26.25 -21.80
C PHE A 14 -9.62 -27.78 -21.66
N SER A 15 -9.78 -28.49 -22.78
CA SER A 15 -9.69 -29.95 -22.83
C SER A 15 -8.36 -30.40 -23.43
N GLY A 16 -7.54 -31.12 -22.67
CA GLY A 16 -6.46 -31.91 -23.25
C GLY A 16 -5.39 -32.37 -22.25
N LEU A 17 -5.63 -33.49 -21.54
CA LEU A 17 -4.65 -34.59 -21.39
C LEU A 17 -5.26 -35.78 -20.62
N ASN A 18 -4.83 -37.00 -20.99
CA ASN A 18 -5.31 -38.30 -20.52
C ASN A 18 -5.15 -38.55 -19.00
N MET A 19 -6.25 -38.90 -18.32
CA MET A 19 -6.27 -39.35 -16.92
C MET A 19 -6.51 -40.87 -16.82
N ARG A 20 -5.61 -41.59 -16.13
CA ARG A 20 -5.88 -42.95 -15.61
C ARG A 20 -6.71 -42.84 -14.33
N LYS A 21 -7.91 -43.41 -14.34
CA LYS A 21 -8.78 -43.58 -13.16
C LYS A 21 -8.28 -44.76 -12.32
N VAL A 22 -8.09 -44.54 -11.01
CA VAL A 22 -8.08 -45.62 -10.01
C VAL A 22 -9.19 -45.33 -8.99
N ARG A 23 -10.04 -46.33 -8.81
CA ARG A 23 -11.27 -46.32 -8.01
C ARG A 23 -11.04 -47.20 -6.79
N ILE A 24 -11.31 -46.70 -5.58
CA ILE A 24 -11.47 -47.54 -4.39
C ILE A 24 -12.71 -47.03 -3.63
N PRO A 25 -13.61 -47.90 -3.12
CA PRO A 25 -14.98 -47.53 -2.75
C PRO A 25 -15.13 -47.06 -1.29
N ASN A 26 -16.13 -46.19 -1.10
CA ASN A 26 -16.76 -45.82 0.18
C ASN A 26 -17.52 -47.00 0.81
N HIS A 27 -17.72 -46.93 2.14
CA HIS A 27 -18.85 -47.39 2.98
C HIS A 27 -18.31 -47.59 4.43
N VAL A 28 -18.92 -47.18 5.56
CA VAL A 28 -20.33 -46.98 5.98
C VAL A 28 -20.41 -45.95 7.15
N THR A 29 -21.58 -45.33 7.25
CA THR A 29 -22.20 -44.38 8.19
C THR A 29 -22.43 -44.85 9.67
N PRO A 30 -22.93 -43.96 10.57
CA PRO A 30 -22.67 -43.97 12.02
C PRO A 30 -23.82 -44.58 12.86
N THR A 31 -23.53 -44.86 14.14
CA THR A 31 -24.57 -45.14 15.14
C THR A 31 -24.38 -44.33 16.42
N SER A 32 -25.47 -43.64 16.73
CA SER A 32 -25.88 -42.85 17.87
C SER A 32 -25.62 -43.45 19.25
N VAL A 33 -25.29 -42.60 20.24
CA VAL A 33 -25.87 -42.68 21.60
C VAL A 33 -26.05 -41.26 22.15
N ILE A 34 -27.29 -40.77 22.11
CA ILE A 34 -27.83 -39.75 23.02
C ILE A 34 -28.40 -40.51 24.21
N LEU A 35 -27.85 -40.31 25.42
CA LEU A 35 -28.61 -40.19 26.69
C LEU A 35 -27.63 -40.04 27.86
N ILE A 36 -28.07 -39.34 28.91
CA ILE A 36 -27.41 -39.10 30.20
C ILE A 36 -26.60 -37.81 30.26
N LEU A 37 -27.29 -36.68 30.40
CA LEU A 37 -26.87 -35.58 31.27
C LEU A 37 -28.04 -34.62 31.50
N LEU A 38 -29.01 -35.08 32.27
CA LEU A 38 -30.14 -34.26 32.70
C LEU A 38 -30.52 -34.70 34.12
N LEU A 39 -29.65 -34.41 35.09
CA LEU A 39 -29.95 -34.38 36.53
C LEU A 39 -28.72 -34.00 37.37
N THR A 40 -28.29 -32.73 37.28
CA THR A 40 -27.60 -32.03 38.38
C THR A 40 -27.87 -30.52 38.28
N LEU A 41 -29.12 -30.12 38.50
CA LEU A 41 -29.41 -28.74 38.94
C LEU A 41 -29.31 -28.74 40.47
N ILE A 42 -28.10 -28.48 40.99
CA ILE A 42 -27.91 -28.10 42.39
C ILE A 42 -27.42 -26.65 42.38
N LEU A 43 -28.18 -25.82 43.10
CA LEU A 43 -27.90 -24.44 43.44
C LEU A 43 -26.44 -24.23 43.84
N LEU A 44 -25.71 -23.45 43.03
CA LEU A 44 -24.49 -22.77 43.46
C LEU A 44 -24.77 -21.26 43.51
N PRO A 45 -24.31 -20.56 44.56
CA PRO A 45 -24.51 -19.13 44.69
C PRO A 45 -23.83 -18.40 43.53
N ARG A 46 -24.54 -17.41 42.96
CA ARG A 46 -24.02 -16.45 41.98
C ARG A 46 -22.77 -15.77 42.56
N ALA A 47 -21.61 -16.35 42.32
CA ALA A 47 -20.39 -15.57 42.24
C ALA A 47 -20.63 -14.54 41.13
N ARG A 48 -20.38 -13.26 41.43
CA ARG A 48 -20.24 -12.24 40.39
C ARG A 48 -19.08 -12.72 39.52
N ILE A 49 -19.39 -13.38 38.42
CA ILE A 49 -18.49 -13.53 37.29
C ILE A 49 -18.21 -12.07 36.90
N GLY A 50 -17.01 -11.58 37.24
CA GLY A 50 -16.52 -10.34 36.65
C GLY A 50 -16.65 -10.51 35.13
N ALA A 51 -17.21 -9.51 34.46
CA ALA A 51 -17.37 -9.55 33.01
C ALA A 51 -16.08 -10.09 32.39
N GLU A 52 -16.14 -11.27 31.78
CA GLU A 52 -15.06 -11.71 30.90
C GLU A 52 -14.88 -10.57 29.92
N GLN A 53 -13.71 -9.92 29.95
CA GLN A 53 -13.40 -8.85 29.03
C GLN A 53 -13.51 -9.47 27.64
N GLN A 54 -14.51 -9.03 26.86
CA GLN A 54 -14.77 -9.60 25.54
C GLN A 54 -13.48 -9.48 24.73
N ALA A 55 -12.95 -10.62 24.27
CA ALA A 55 -11.67 -10.64 23.59
C ALA A 55 -11.76 -9.82 22.29
N MET A 56 -11.03 -8.71 22.23
CA MET A 56 -11.00 -7.79 21.08
C MET A 56 -10.59 -8.54 19.79
N PRO A 57 -11.14 -8.18 18.61
CA PRO A 57 -10.80 -8.85 17.35
C PRO A 57 -9.39 -8.50 16.85
N PHE A 58 -8.69 -7.61 17.54
CA PHE A 58 -7.33 -7.19 17.26
C PHE A 58 -6.49 -7.18 18.55
N PRO A 59 -5.17 -7.30 18.45
CA PRO A 59 -4.28 -7.09 19.59
C PRO A 59 -4.24 -5.63 20.01
N LYS A 60 -3.74 -5.38 21.23
CA LYS A 60 -3.59 -4.03 21.75
C LYS A 60 -2.64 -3.20 20.87
N TYR A 61 -3.11 -2.02 20.49
CA TYR A 61 -2.33 -1.01 19.77
C TYR A 61 -1.34 -0.28 20.70
N HIS A 62 -0.19 0.11 20.16
CA HIS A 62 0.81 0.96 20.80
C HIS A 62 0.57 2.45 20.49
N THR A 63 -0.02 2.75 19.34
CA THR A 63 -0.48 4.09 18.97
C THR A 63 -1.89 4.06 18.40
N ASP A 64 -2.61 5.17 18.54
CA ASP A 64 -3.96 5.27 17.99
C ASP A 64 -3.92 5.32 16.45
N PRO A 65 -4.87 4.65 15.78
CA PRO A 65 -5.16 4.86 14.37
C PRO A 65 -5.37 6.33 14.04
N LEU A 66 -4.89 6.77 12.87
CA LEU A 66 -4.97 8.17 12.42
C LEU A 66 -6.40 8.74 12.50
N ASN A 67 -7.40 7.90 12.22
CA ASN A 67 -8.81 8.27 12.14
C ASN A 67 -9.62 7.85 13.37
N GLY A 68 -8.99 7.29 14.41
CA GLY A 68 -9.67 6.82 15.62
C GLY A 68 -10.57 5.59 15.44
N ILE A 69 -10.47 4.87 14.32
CA ILE A 69 -11.14 3.57 14.10
C ILE A 69 -10.10 2.47 14.28
N PHE A 70 -10.29 1.59 15.26
CA PHE A 70 -9.40 0.47 15.56
C PHE A 70 -9.70 -0.77 14.71
N PHE A 71 -10.96 -0.96 14.31
CA PHE A 71 -11.39 -2.05 13.43
C PHE A 71 -12.77 -1.77 12.81
N PRO A 72 -13.03 -2.20 11.56
CA PRO A 72 -12.06 -2.70 10.59
C PRO A 72 -11.06 -1.63 10.12
N ARG A 73 -9.95 -2.05 9.50
CA ARG A 73 -8.86 -1.19 9.00
C ARG A 73 -8.57 -1.50 7.52
N ILE A 74 -7.88 -0.60 6.82
CA ILE A 74 -7.50 -0.82 5.40
C ILE A 74 -6.69 -2.10 5.18
N GLY A 75 -5.83 -2.50 6.14
CA GLY A 75 -5.03 -3.73 6.08
C GLY A 75 -5.66 -4.95 6.77
N THR A 76 -6.79 -4.75 7.47
CA THR A 76 -7.61 -5.82 8.08
C THR A 76 -9.10 -5.47 7.91
N PRO A 77 -9.63 -5.53 6.68
CA PRO A 77 -10.99 -5.10 6.38
C PRO A 77 -12.02 -6.09 6.90
N ALA A 78 -13.25 -5.62 7.08
CA ALA A 78 -14.42 -6.46 7.32
C ALA A 78 -15.05 -6.86 5.99
N PHE A 79 -15.53 -8.10 5.95
CA PHE A 79 -16.27 -8.65 4.82
C PHE A 79 -17.66 -9.03 5.30
N VAL A 80 -18.69 -8.56 4.60
CA VAL A 80 -20.06 -8.67 5.06
C VAL A 80 -21.03 -9.05 3.95
N VAL A 81 -22.16 -9.61 4.36
CA VAL A 81 -23.32 -9.94 3.51
C VAL A 81 -24.56 -9.21 4.04
N TYR A 82 -25.63 -9.16 3.26
CA TYR A 82 -26.91 -8.59 3.66
C TYR A 82 -27.45 -9.24 4.93
N HIS A 83 -28.09 -8.43 5.77
CA HIS A 83 -28.58 -8.77 7.13
C HIS A 83 -27.51 -9.20 8.13
N GLY A 84 -26.26 -9.34 7.70
CA GLY A 84 -25.13 -9.56 8.57
C GLY A 84 -24.89 -8.38 9.51
N SER A 85 -24.11 -8.64 10.56
CA SER A 85 -23.64 -7.63 11.49
C SER A 85 -22.22 -7.19 11.14
N LEU A 86 -21.98 -5.88 11.18
CA LEU A 86 -20.66 -5.27 11.19
C LEU A 86 -20.35 -4.80 12.61
N GLU A 87 -19.21 -5.24 13.14
CA GLU A 87 -18.66 -4.73 14.40
C GLU A 87 -17.61 -3.67 14.09
N VAL A 88 -17.80 -2.48 14.67
CA VAL A 88 -16.92 -1.33 14.52
C VAL A 88 -16.35 -0.96 15.88
N TYR A 89 -15.04 -0.77 15.96
CA TYR A 89 -14.34 -0.42 17.19
C TYR A 89 -13.71 0.95 17.01
N VAL A 90 -14.11 1.92 17.83
CA VAL A 90 -13.67 3.31 17.73
C VAL A 90 -13.14 3.82 19.05
N LYS A 91 -12.30 4.86 18.98
CA LYS A 91 -11.83 5.57 20.16
C LYS A 91 -13.00 6.24 20.86
N LYS A 92 -13.31 5.75 22.07
CA LYS A 92 -14.47 6.17 22.86
C LYS A 92 -14.51 7.67 23.10
N ASP A 93 -13.35 8.28 23.39
CA ASP A 93 -13.24 9.71 23.69
C ASP A 93 -13.65 10.62 22.51
N LEU A 94 -13.72 10.07 21.29
CA LEU A 94 -14.17 10.81 20.10
C LEU A 94 -15.69 10.73 19.89
N ILE A 95 -16.39 9.87 20.64
CA ILE A 95 -17.84 9.65 20.54
C ILE A 95 -18.55 10.44 21.64
N SER A 96 -19.12 11.58 21.25
CA SER A 96 -19.73 12.56 22.16
C SER A 96 -21.25 12.42 22.31
N SER A 97 -21.89 11.69 21.41
CA SER A 97 -23.34 11.43 21.35
C SER A 97 -23.60 10.08 20.67
N GLU A 98 -24.87 9.67 20.58
CA GLU A 98 -25.28 8.44 19.92
C GLU A 98 -24.69 8.35 18.50
N PRO A 99 -23.85 7.34 18.21
CA PRO A 99 -23.15 7.28 16.94
C PRO A 99 -24.07 6.79 15.83
N THR A 100 -23.83 7.28 14.61
CA THR A 100 -24.38 6.71 13.38
C THR A 100 -23.25 6.11 12.55
N VAL A 101 -23.55 5.04 11.82
CA VAL A 101 -22.58 4.33 10.98
C VAL A 101 -23.09 4.33 9.53
N CYS A 102 -22.20 4.64 8.58
CA CYS A 102 -22.50 4.55 7.17
C CYS A 102 -21.32 4.01 6.37
N LEU A 103 -21.64 3.38 5.24
CA LEU A 103 -20.68 2.94 4.24
C LEU A 103 -20.67 3.95 3.08
N ARG A 104 -19.48 4.39 2.65
CA ARG A 104 -19.32 5.36 1.57
C ARG A 104 -18.46 4.82 0.45
N SER A 105 -18.89 5.01 -0.79
CA SER A 105 -18.08 4.67 -1.95
C SER A 105 -18.35 5.64 -3.08
N LEU A 106 -17.27 6.28 -3.56
CA LEU A 106 -17.29 7.05 -4.80
C LEU A 106 -17.67 6.21 -6.01
N PHE A 107 -17.72 4.88 -5.90
CA PHE A 107 -17.99 3.93 -6.97
C PHE A 107 -19.42 3.40 -7.00
N THR A 108 -20.34 4.16 -6.39
CA THR A 108 -21.75 3.80 -6.29
C THR A 108 -22.63 5.04 -6.47
N GLU A 109 -23.82 4.86 -7.04
CA GLU A 109 -24.72 5.97 -7.40
C GLU A 109 -25.13 6.83 -6.19
N ARG A 110 -25.43 6.21 -5.04
CA ARG A 110 -25.90 6.95 -3.85
C ARG A 110 -24.78 7.51 -2.99
N TYR A 111 -23.53 7.16 -3.26
CA TYR A 111 -22.34 7.46 -2.45
C TYR A 111 -22.38 6.95 -1.00
N GLU A 112 -23.41 7.27 -0.21
CA GLU A 112 -23.54 6.96 1.21
C GLU A 112 -24.73 6.01 1.47
N TYR A 113 -24.49 4.98 2.30
CA TYR A 113 -25.48 4.01 2.75
C TYR A 113 -25.46 3.93 4.28
N ALA A 114 -26.53 4.37 4.92
CA ALA A 114 -26.66 4.29 6.37
C ALA A 114 -26.85 2.82 6.82
N LEU A 115 -26.25 2.47 7.95
CA LEU A 115 -26.44 1.20 8.63
C LEU A 115 -27.33 1.38 9.85
N GLU A 116 -28.10 0.35 10.20
CA GLU A 116 -28.89 0.33 11.44
C GLU A 116 -27.96 -0.02 12.60
N VAL A 117 -27.75 0.91 13.54
CA VAL A 117 -26.99 0.63 14.77
C VAL A 117 -27.86 -0.18 15.72
N LEU A 118 -27.41 -1.41 16.02
CA LEU A 118 -28.10 -2.36 16.88
C LEU A 118 -27.70 -2.22 18.36
N ALA A 119 -26.42 -1.94 18.61
CA ALA A 119 -25.88 -1.83 19.96
C ALA A 119 -24.61 -0.98 20.00
N THR A 120 -24.35 -0.36 21.15
CA THR A 120 -23.10 0.31 21.48
C THR A 120 -22.63 -0.14 22.86
N GLU A 121 -21.39 -0.61 22.96
CA GLU A 121 -20.86 -1.24 24.17
C GLU A 121 -19.46 -0.69 24.47
N ASP A 122 -19.23 -0.25 25.72
CA ASP A 122 -17.88 0.08 26.20
C ASP A 122 -17.16 -1.22 26.53
N VAL A 123 -16.13 -1.53 25.75
CA VAL A 123 -15.35 -2.77 25.87
C VAL A 123 -14.07 -2.58 26.68
N GLY A 124 -13.90 -1.41 27.30
CA GLY A 124 -12.71 -1.06 28.07
C GLY A 124 -11.58 -0.49 27.22
N ASP A 125 -10.46 -0.15 27.87
CA ASP A 125 -9.24 0.40 27.24
C ASP A 125 -9.47 1.63 26.33
N GLY A 126 -10.51 2.41 26.61
CA GLY A 126 -10.86 3.59 25.81
C GLY A 126 -11.49 3.28 24.45
N VAL A 127 -12.02 2.06 24.26
CA VAL A 127 -12.65 1.62 23.01
C VAL A 127 -14.15 1.44 23.18
N LEU A 128 -14.91 1.96 22.21
CA LEU A 128 -16.34 1.73 22.07
C LEU A 128 -16.57 0.77 20.89
N LYS A 129 -17.31 -0.31 21.13
CA LYS A 129 -17.82 -1.21 20.12
C LYS A 129 -19.19 -0.72 19.65
N ILE A 130 -19.40 -0.66 18.34
CA ILE A 130 -20.68 -0.36 17.70
C ILE A 130 -21.02 -1.54 16.80
N THR A 131 -22.17 -2.18 17.03
CA THR A 131 -22.68 -3.27 16.19
C THR A 131 -23.76 -2.72 15.28
N ALA A 132 -23.59 -2.84 13.96
CA ALA A 132 -24.53 -2.33 12.97
C ALA A 132 -24.99 -3.42 12.00
N ARG A 133 -26.22 -3.34 11.48
CA ARG A 133 -26.77 -4.27 10.48
C ARG A 133 -26.51 -3.78 9.07
N ILE A 134 -26.15 -4.69 8.17
CA ILE A 134 -26.03 -4.43 6.73
C ILE A 134 -27.40 -4.55 6.05
N PRO A 135 -27.94 -3.50 5.39
CA PRO A 135 -29.18 -3.58 4.64
C PRO A 135 -28.99 -4.20 3.24
N GLU A 136 -30.07 -4.72 2.65
CA GLU A 136 -30.07 -5.41 1.34
C GLU A 136 -29.77 -4.48 0.14
N ASN A 137 -29.93 -3.17 0.28
CA ASN A 137 -29.88 -2.23 -0.84
C ASN A 137 -28.48 -1.63 -1.09
N ILE A 138 -27.44 -2.14 -0.42
CA ILE A 138 -26.05 -1.71 -0.65
C ILE A 138 -25.47 -2.51 -1.82
N PRO A 139 -24.95 -1.87 -2.87
CA PRO A 139 -24.30 -2.58 -3.98
C PRO A 139 -23.11 -3.41 -3.50
N LYS A 140 -22.84 -4.53 -4.18
CA LYS A 140 -21.58 -5.28 -3.99
C LYS A 140 -20.40 -4.36 -4.28
N GLY A 141 -19.39 -4.36 -3.40
CA GLY A 141 -18.17 -3.59 -3.62
C GLY A 141 -17.45 -3.16 -2.35
N LEU A 142 -16.43 -2.33 -2.55
CA LEU A 142 -15.56 -1.80 -1.51
C LEU A 142 -16.03 -0.41 -1.05
N PHE A 143 -16.07 -0.24 0.27
CA PHE A 143 -16.56 0.96 0.94
C PHE A 143 -15.58 1.46 1.99
N ASN A 144 -15.54 2.78 2.14
CA ASN A 144 -15.06 3.44 3.33
C ASN A 144 -16.09 3.26 4.45
N LEU A 145 -15.61 3.07 5.67
CA LEU A 145 -16.43 3.06 6.87
C LEU A 145 -16.40 4.45 7.50
N THR A 146 -17.57 5.04 7.75
CA THR A 146 -17.70 6.32 8.43
C THR A 146 -18.58 6.22 9.66
N VAL A 147 -18.07 6.71 10.80
CA VAL A 147 -18.80 6.84 12.06
C VAL A 147 -18.97 8.33 12.37
N LYS A 148 -20.21 8.79 12.57
CA LYS A 148 -20.52 10.18 12.94
C LYS A 148 -21.05 10.24 14.37
N SER A 149 -20.56 11.17 15.17
CA SER A 149 -21.04 11.42 16.53
C SER A 149 -20.93 12.91 16.86
N GLY A 150 -22.06 13.61 16.95
CA GLY A 150 -22.10 15.06 17.13
C GLY A 150 -21.41 15.78 15.95
N ALA A 151 -20.37 16.55 16.24
CA ALA A 151 -19.56 17.22 15.23
C ALA A 151 -18.37 16.37 14.71
N THR A 152 -18.14 15.19 15.31
CA THR A 152 -17.03 14.32 14.94
C THR A 152 -17.44 13.39 13.81
N GLU A 153 -16.57 13.26 12.80
CA GLU A 153 -16.67 12.25 11.75
C GLU A 153 -15.34 11.48 11.66
N LEU A 154 -15.41 10.17 11.88
CA LEU A 154 -14.28 9.25 11.77
C LEU A 154 -14.44 8.44 10.49
N THR A 155 -13.40 8.34 9.66
CA THR A 155 -13.45 7.56 8.41
C THR A 155 -12.23 6.68 8.21
N GLU A 156 -12.46 5.38 8.02
CA GLU A 156 -11.46 4.42 7.57
C GLU A 156 -11.73 4.07 6.10
N PRO A 157 -10.78 4.33 5.19
CA PRO A 157 -10.96 4.02 3.78
C PRO A 157 -10.85 2.52 3.51
N ASN A 158 -11.57 2.04 2.50
CA ASN A 158 -11.46 0.66 1.98
C ASN A 158 -11.58 -0.43 3.07
N ALA A 159 -12.35 -0.15 4.13
CA ALA A 159 -12.40 -0.98 5.33
C ALA A 159 -13.48 -2.06 5.30
N VAL A 160 -14.46 -1.94 4.41
CA VAL A 160 -15.62 -2.84 4.37
C VAL A 160 -15.89 -3.28 2.94
N TYR A 161 -15.94 -4.59 2.71
CA TYR A 161 -16.39 -5.16 1.45
C TYR A 161 -17.75 -5.84 1.63
N VAL A 162 -18.72 -5.46 0.80
CA VAL A 162 -20.08 -6.05 0.80
C VAL A 162 -20.16 -7.05 -0.34
N PHE A 163 -20.43 -8.32 -0.04
CA PHE A 163 -20.54 -9.39 -1.05
C PHE A 163 -21.91 -9.51 -1.70
N GLY A 164 -22.97 -9.03 -1.03
CA GLY A 164 -24.35 -9.22 -1.45
C GLY A 164 -25.08 -10.18 -0.51
N GLU A 165 -25.85 -11.11 -1.06
CA GLU A 165 -26.67 -12.06 -0.29
C GLU A 165 -25.83 -13.09 0.48
N GLU A 166 -24.74 -13.58 -0.13
CA GLU A 166 -23.94 -14.68 0.38
C GLU A 166 -22.45 -14.48 0.11
N TYR A 167 -21.62 -15.18 0.89
CA TYR A 167 -20.18 -15.23 0.66
C TYR A 167 -19.89 -16.11 -0.57
N PRO A 168 -18.84 -15.81 -1.34
CA PRO A 168 -18.55 -16.57 -2.55
C PRO A 168 -17.98 -17.95 -2.22
N GLU A 169 -18.23 -18.94 -3.07
CA GLU A 169 -17.66 -20.29 -2.99
C GLU A 169 -16.17 -20.34 -3.38
N ASN A 170 -15.66 -19.28 -4.02
CA ASN A 170 -14.25 -19.10 -4.32
C ASN A 170 -13.84 -17.62 -4.24
N LEU A 171 -12.58 -17.37 -3.89
CA LEU A 171 -11.99 -16.04 -3.87
C LEU A 171 -10.97 -15.93 -4.99
N ARG A 172 -11.14 -14.95 -5.88
CA ARG A 172 -10.08 -14.51 -6.80
C ARG A 172 -9.18 -13.57 -6.04
N VAL A 173 -7.92 -13.96 -5.92
CA VAL A 173 -6.92 -13.30 -5.08
C VAL A 173 -5.81 -12.75 -5.98
N LEU A 174 -5.29 -11.58 -5.61
CA LEU A 174 -4.00 -11.12 -6.07
C LEU A 174 -3.03 -11.10 -4.89
N HIS A 175 -2.01 -11.96 -4.90
CA HIS A 175 -0.94 -11.95 -3.91
C HIS A 175 0.20 -11.05 -4.38
N ILE A 176 0.57 -10.07 -3.54
CA ILE A 176 1.65 -9.11 -3.77
C ILE A 176 2.56 -9.13 -2.53
N THR A 177 3.84 -8.79 -2.68
CA THR A 177 4.79 -8.72 -1.56
C THR A 177 5.94 -7.79 -1.91
N ASP A 178 6.72 -7.35 -0.93
CA ASP A 178 8.04 -6.74 -1.11
C ASP A 178 8.04 -5.58 -2.13
N ASN A 179 7.14 -4.60 -1.94
CA ASN A 179 7.06 -3.44 -2.81
C ASN A 179 8.17 -2.41 -2.55
N HIS A 180 8.70 -2.36 -1.33
CA HIS A 180 9.74 -1.42 -0.92
C HIS A 180 9.44 0.02 -1.36
N TYR A 181 8.23 0.48 -1.07
CA TYR A 181 7.79 1.82 -1.43
C TYR A 181 8.69 2.87 -0.74
N GLY A 182 9.18 3.84 -1.50
CA GLY A 182 10.02 4.92 -0.97
C GLY A 182 9.68 6.29 -1.53
N VAL A 183 9.99 7.32 -0.73
CA VAL A 183 9.70 8.74 -1.07
C VAL A 183 10.96 9.59 -1.23
N ARG A 184 12.12 9.07 -0.85
CA ARG A 184 13.41 9.77 -0.94
C ARG A 184 13.87 9.82 -2.41
N LYS A 185 14.60 10.88 -2.78
CA LYS A 185 15.21 11.07 -4.12
C LYS A 185 16.35 10.07 -4.36
N LYS A 186 15.99 8.80 -4.59
CA LYS A 186 16.89 7.69 -4.97
C LYS A 186 16.22 6.92 -6.09
N ALA A 187 16.98 6.60 -7.14
CA ALA A 187 16.48 5.94 -8.35
C ALA A 187 15.62 4.69 -8.05
N LYS A 188 16.15 3.73 -7.28
CA LYS A 188 15.41 2.51 -6.88
C LYS A 188 14.09 2.81 -6.16
N LEU A 189 14.07 3.79 -5.25
CA LEU A 189 12.85 4.13 -4.48
C LEU A 189 11.79 4.81 -5.34
N LEU A 190 12.21 5.68 -6.26
CA LEU A 190 11.31 6.31 -7.22
C LEU A 190 10.73 5.26 -8.18
N LYS A 191 11.54 4.28 -8.61
CA LYS A 191 11.08 3.16 -9.44
C LYS A 191 10.09 2.26 -8.70
N ASN A 192 10.40 1.86 -7.48
CA ASN A 192 9.51 1.02 -6.66
C ASN A 192 8.15 1.69 -6.42
N ARG A 193 8.14 3.02 -6.20
CA ARG A 193 6.90 3.80 -6.11
C ARG A 193 6.08 3.78 -7.40
N GLU A 194 6.73 3.90 -8.56
CA GLU A 194 6.07 3.77 -9.87
C GLU A 194 5.47 2.37 -10.05
N LEU A 195 6.24 1.32 -9.75
CA LEU A 195 5.81 -0.07 -9.85
C LEU A 195 4.62 -0.35 -8.93
N PHE A 196 4.63 0.13 -7.69
CA PHE A 196 3.51 -0.03 -6.76
C PHE A 196 2.20 0.58 -7.31
N ARG A 197 2.27 1.77 -7.92
CA ARG A 197 1.09 2.41 -8.54
C ARG A 197 0.58 1.63 -9.73
N ARG A 198 1.47 1.05 -10.53
CA ARG A 198 1.13 0.17 -11.65
C ARG A 198 0.51 -1.14 -11.18
N LEU A 199 1.00 -1.71 -10.07
CA LEU A 199 0.38 -2.87 -9.42
C LEU A 199 -1.03 -2.57 -8.92
N ILE A 200 -1.27 -1.40 -8.29
CA ILE A 200 -2.61 -0.96 -7.93
C ILE A 200 -3.50 -0.84 -9.17
N ALA A 201 -2.97 -0.27 -10.26
CA ALA A 201 -3.72 -0.11 -11.50
C ALA A 201 -4.09 -1.47 -12.13
N VAL A 202 -3.17 -2.44 -12.13
CA VAL A 202 -3.43 -3.82 -12.57
C VAL A 202 -4.47 -4.49 -11.67
N ALA A 203 -4.33 -4.40 -10.34
CA ALA A 203 -5.30 -4.95 -9.40
C ALA A 203 -6.70 -4.35 -9.62
N ASN A 204 -6.80 -3.04 -9.80
CA ASN A 204 -8.05 -2.35 -10.11
C ASN A 204 -8.66 -2.86 -11.43
N GLY A 205 -7.83 -3.05 -12.47
CA GLY A 205 -8.23 -3.56 -13.78
C GLY A 205 -8.74 -5.00 -13.75
N LEU A 206 -8.06 -5.87 -13.00
CA LEU A 206 -8.38 -7.30 -12.87
C LEU A 206 -9.57 -7.57 -11.94
N ARG A 207 -9.89 -6.63 -11.03
CA ARG A 207 -10.98 -6.73 -10.05
C ARG A 207 -10.95 -8.05 -9.25
N PRO A 208 -9.86 -8.37 -8.53
CA PRO A 208 -9.86 -9.51 -7.62
C PRO A 208 -10.89 -9.26 -6.50
N ASP A 209 -11.35 -10.33 -5.87
CA ASP A 209 -12.23 -10.23 -4.70
C ASP A 209 -11.43 -9.74 -3.48
N ILE A 210 -10.12 -10.01 -3.45
CA ILE A 210 -9.21 -9.57 -2.39
C ILE A 210 -7.75 -9.47 -2.88
N VAL A 211 -7.00 -8.53 -2.32
CA VAL A 211 -5.54 -8.47 -2.42
C VAL A 211 -4.93 -8.95 -1.11
N LEU A 212 -3.93 -9.82 -1.19
CA LEU A 212 -3.17 -10.29 -0.03
C LEU A 212 -1.74 -9.76 -0.17
N HIS A 213 -1.24 -9.05 0.84
CA HIS A 213 0.09 -8.45 0.83
C HIS A 213 0.97 -8.99 1.95
N THR A 214 2.10 -9.64 1.63
CA THR A 214 2.92 -10.36 2.61
C THR A 214 4.15 -9.61 3.15
N GLY A 215 4.10 -8.29 3.17
CA GLY A 215 5.08 -7.45 3.91
C GLY A 215 6.09 -6.73 3.03
N ASP A 216 6.91 -5.90 3.66
CA ASP A 216 7.83 -4.96 3.03
C ASP A 216 7.11 -3.99 2.09
N LEU A 217 6.04 -3.40 2.63
CA LEU A 217 5.22 -2.40 1.96
C LEU A 217 6.04 -1.12 1.70
N ILE A 218 6.82 -0.67 2.67
CA ILE A 218 7.79 0.43 2.52
C ILE A 218 9.24 -0.09 2.52
N ASP A 219 10.16 0.68 1.94
CA ASP A 219 11.62 0.43 2.02
C ASP A 219 12.19 0.70 3.43
N GLY A 220 11.44 1.40 4.28
CA GLY A 220 11.83 1.73 5.64
C GLY A 220 12.18 3.20 5.87
N ILE A 221 12.29 3.57 7.13
CA ILE A 221 12.52 4.95 7.57
C ILE A 221 13.96 5.15 8.04
N ALA A 222 14.55 6.32 7.75
CA ALA A 222 15.90 6.68 8.17
C ALA A 222 15.91 7.36 9.54
N ARG A 223 14.85 8.08 9.91
CA ARG A 223 14.69 8.76 11.21
C ARG A 223 13.36 8.42 11.85
N ALA A 224 13.28 8.49 13.18
CA ALA A 224 12.05 8.18 13.92
C ALA A 224 10.85 9.04 13.48
N ASP A 225 11.07 10.30 13.11
CA ASP A 225 10.04 11.25 12.70
C ASP A 225 9.70 11.21 11.20
N GLU A 226 10.32 10.31 10.42
CA GLU A 226 10.09 10.20 8.98
C GLU A 226 8.82 9.38 8.67
N GLU A 227 7.68 10.01 8.85
CA GLU A 227 6.35 9.45 8.61
C GLU A 227 5.97 9.37 7.11
N ASP A 228 6.64 10.16 6.27
CA ASP A 228 6.31 10.34 4.84
C ASP A 228 6.17 9.03 4.04
N PRO A 229 7.00 7.98 4.21
CA PRO A 229 6.82 6.70 3.52
C PRO A 229 5.44 6.07 3.79
N PHE A 230 5.05 5.98 5.07
CA PHE A 230 3.75 5.43 5.47
C PHE A 230 2.58 6.30 5.02
N MET A 231 2.68 7.61 5.21
CA MET A 231 1.65 8.54 4.74
C MET A 231 1.46 8.44 3.21
N SER A 232 2.55 8.35 2.45
CA SER A 232 2.49 8.30 1.00
C SER A 232 1.97 6.97 0.48
N VAL A 233 2.41 5.84 1.04
CA VAL A 233 1.91 4.52 0.60
C VAL A 233 0.45 4.34 0.98
N TYR A 234 0.02 4.84 2.14
CA TYR A 234 -1.39 4.87 2.54
C TYR A 234 -2.26 5.64 1.53
N ARG A 235 -1.81 6.81 1.06
CA ARG A 235 -2.52 7.57 0.01
C ARG A 235 -2.67 6.78 -1.29
N ASP A 236 -1.67 6.01 -1.68
CA ASP A 236 -1.75 5.15 -2.86
C ASP A 236 -2.65 3.93 -2.60
N LEU A 237 -2.56 3.27 -1.44
CA LEU A 237 -3.43 2.16 -1.03
C LEU A 237 -4.93 2.52 -1.02
N VAL A 238 -5.29 3.75 -0.66
CA VAL A 238 -6.69 4.24 -0.72
C VAL A 238 -7.26 4.20 -2.15
N ARG A 239 -6.40 4.22 -3.18
CA ARG A 239 -6.82 4.12 -4.59
C ARG A 239 -7.09 2.68 -5.05
N LEU A 240 -6.73 1.69 -4.24
CA LEU A 240 -7.07 0.30 -4.51
C LEU A 240 -8.60 0.11 -4.46
N ARG A 241 -9.14 -0.61 -5.44
CA ARG A 241 -10.57 -0.87 -5.62
C ARG A 241 -10.98 -2.28 -5.17
N ALA A 242 -10.06 -2.99 -4.54
CA ALA A 242 -10.25 -4.28 -3.89
C ALA A 242 -9.82 -4.20 -2.41
N PRO A 243 -10.45 -4.94 -1.48
CA PRO A 243 -10.03 -4.99 -0.09
C PRO A 243 -8.63 -5.64 0.01
N CYS A 244 -7.82 -5.20 0.97
CA CYS A 244 -6.45 -5.67 1.13
C CYS A 244 -6.22 -6.25 2.53
N ILE A 245 -5.68 -7.46 2.65
CA ILE A 245 -5.16 -7.99 3.92
C ILE A 245 -3.64 -7.91 3.87
N ILE A 246 -3.03 -7.26 4.85
CA ILE A 246 -1.61 -6.90 4.82
C ILE A 246 -0.92 -7.34 6.12
N VAL A 247 0.22 -8.01 6.02
CA VAL A 247 1.14 -8.25 7.14
C VAL A 247 2.40 -7.41 7.00
N GLN A 248 3.10 -7.16 8.11
CA GLN A 248 4.38 -6.46 8.11
C GLN A 248 5.53 -7.34 7.60
N GLY A 249 6.52 -6.69 6.98
CA GLY A 249 7.86 -7.23 6.81
C GLY A 249 8.93 -6.47 7.60
N ASN A 250 10.19 -6.88 7.44
CA ASN A 250 11.33 -6.29 8.16
C ASN A 250 11.56 -4.82 7.84
N ASN A 251 11.33 -4.37 6.61
CA ASN A 251 11.50 -2.98 6.23
C ASN A 251 10.42 -2.08 6.85
N ASP A 252 9.19 -2.59 7.00
CA ASP A 252 8.11 -1.90 7.71
C ASP A 252 8.47 -1.72 9.20
N ASN A 253 9.08 -2.74 9.81
CA ASN A 253 9.47 -2.75 11.22
C ASN A 253 10.58 -1.73 11.57
N THR A 254 11.29 -1.17 10.59
CA THR A 254 12.30 -0.12 10.84
C THR A 254 11.73 1.09 11.58
N ALA A 255 10.42 1.34 11.50
CA ALA A 255 9.75 2.36 12.29
C ALA A 255 9.71 2.03 13.78
N ILE A 256 9.36 0.78 14.11
CA ILE A 256 9.26 0.29 15.49
C ILE A 256 10.64 0.27 16.14
N GLU A 257 11.68 -0.15 15.41
CA GLU A 257 13.07 -0.09 15.87
C GLU A 257 13.51 1.33 16.26
N LYS A 258 12.90 2.36 15.66
CA LYS A 258 13.14 3.78 15.95
C LYS A 258 12.11 4.38 16.91
N GLY A 259 11.23 3.58 17.49
CA GLY A 259 10.24 3.99 18.49
C GLY A 259 8.97 4.62 17.91
N SER A 260 8.66 4.35 16.63
CA SER A 260 7.45 4.87 15.96
C SER A 260 6.57 3.74 15.44
N TYR A 261 5.25 3.86 15.66
CA TYR A 261 4.27 2.82 15.32
C TYR A 261 3.40 3.26 14.13
N PHE A 262 4.04 3.70 13.04
CA PHE A 262 3.32 4.21 11.87
C PHE A 262 2.47 3.13 11.17
N TRP A 263 2.86 1.86 11.24
CA TRP A 263 2.04 0.75 10.76
C TRP A 263 0.64 0.75 11.38
N GLU A 264 0.58 0.80 12.71
CA GLU A 264 -0.67 0.86 13.48
C GLU A 264 -1.49 2.12 13.17
N LYS A 265 -0.80 3.25 13.03
CA LYS A 265 -1.41 4.53 12.68
C LYS A 265 -2.13 4.48 11.33
N TYR A 266 -1.53 3.88 10.30
CA TYR A 266 -2.04 3.95 8.91
C TYR A 266 -2.68 2.67 8.37
N ILE A 267 -2.16 1.49 8.71
CA ILE A 267 -2.45 0.24 8.00
C ILE A 267 -3.39 -0.67 8.80
N GLY A 268 -3.02 -1.02 10.04
CA GLY A 268 -3.74 -1.99 10.84
C GLY A 268 -2.93 -2.48 12.04
N PRO A 269 -3.43 -3.47 12.80
CA PRO A 269 -2.66 -4.04 13.90
C PRO A 269 -1.40 -4.75 13.38
N LEU A 270 -0.38 -4.93 14.23
CA LEU A 270 0.89 -5.59 13.85
C LEU A 270 0.66 -7.04 13.40
N TYR A 271 -0.22 -7.74 14.10
CA TYR A 271 -0.70 -9.10 13.81
C TYR A 271 -2.21 -9.12 13.98
N GLY A 272 -2.90 -10.14 13.47
CA GLY A 272 -4.35 -10.09 13.44
C GLY A 272 -5.04 -11.32 12.87
N PHE A 273 -6.35 -11.18 12.70
CA PHE A 273 -7.22 -12.24 12.24
C PHE A 273 -8.36 -11.65 11.42
N VAL A 274 -8.60 -12.19 10.23
CA VAL A 274 -9.72 -11.80 9.37
C VAL A 274 -10.52 -13.06 9.01
N LYS A 275 -11.82 -13.05 9.26
CA LYS A 275 -12.72 -14.19 9.01
C LYS A 275 -14.00 -13.75 8.35
N PHE A 276 -14.43 -14.52 7.36
CA PHE A 276 -15.73 -14.37 6.72
C PHE A 276 -16.07 -15.65 5.94
N GLY A 277 -17.35 -16.02 5.90
CA GLY A 277 -17.79 -17.28 5.28
C GLY A 277 -16.94 -18.47 5.74
N ASN A 278 -16.41 -19.22 4.76
CA ASN A 278 -15.55 -20.39 4.95
C ASN A 278 -14.06 -20.05 5.09
N TYR A 279 -13.69 -18.76 5.03
CA TYR A 279 -12.31 -18.28 4.96
C TYR A 279 -11.83 -17.67 6.27
N SER A 280 -10.64 -18.10 6.70
CA SER A 280 -9.96 -17.61 7.90
C SER A 280 -8.51 -17.26 7.57
N PHE A 281 -8.13 -15.99 7.69
CA PHE A 281 -6.79 -15.47 7.45
C PHE A 281 -6.14 -15.11 8.80
N PHE A 282 -4.99 -15.72 9.06
CA PHE A 282 -4.19 -15.50 10.26
C PHE A 282 -2.96 -14.70 9.88
N LEU A 283 -2.80 -13.53 10.50
CA LEU A 283 -1.75 -12.57 10.20
C LEU A 283 -0.70 -12.66 11.31
N LEU A 284 0.50 -13.13 10.99
CA LEU A 284 1.60 -13.26 11.94
C LEU A 284 2.69 -12.24 11.62
N ASP A 285 3.08 -11.46 12.62
CA ASP A 285 4.22 -10.55 12.52
C ASP A 285 5.50 -11.29 12.87
N ALA A 286 6.36 -11.47 11.86
CA ALA A 286 7.67 -12.08 11.98
C ALA A 286 8.81 -11.07 11.80
N ASP A 287 8.54 -9.78 12.07
CA ASP A 287 9.43 -8.62 12.02
C ASP A 287 10.74 -8.78 11.21
N THR A 288 11.78 -9.28 11.85
CA THR A 288 13.20 -9.47 11.51
C THR A 288 13.61 -10.89 11.90
N GLY A 289 12.68 -11.84 11.72
CA GLY A 289 12.75 -13.20 12.25
C GLY A 289 12.32 -13.32 13.72
N ARG A 290 11.83 -12.24 14.36
CA ARG A 290 11.33 -12.32 15.75
C ARG A 290 9.81 -12.43 15.77
N VAL A 291 9.34 -13.37 16.58
CA VAL A 291 7.91 -13.59 16.82
C VAL A 291 7.69 -13.61 18.32
N GLN A 292 6.90 -12.65 18.82
CA GLN A 292 6.69 -12.51 20.26
C GLN A 292 5.75 -13.60 20.79
N PRO A 293 5.97 -14.13 22.01
CA PRO A 293 5.15 -15.20 22.60
C PRO A 293 3.66 -14.86 22.68
N GLU A 294 3.33 -13.59 22.90
CA GLU A 294 1.97 -13.10 22.99
C GLU A 294 1.22 -13.29 21.68
N GLN A 295 1.89 -13.15 20.53
CA GLN A 295 1.32 -13.43 19.21
C GLN A 295 0.96 -14.90 19.07
N ILE A 296 1.84 -15.79 19.54
CA ILE A 296 1.62 -17.24 19.50
C ILE A 296 0.40 -17.62 20.33
N SER A 297 0.27 -17.07 21.54
CA SER A 297 -0.90 -17.31 22.38
C SER A 297 -2.18 -16.79 21.73
N TRP A 298 -2.15 -15.52 21.27
CA TRP A 298 -3.33 -14.85 20.72
C TRP A 298 -3.82 -15.52 19.44
N LEU A 299 -2.94 -15.83 18.50
CA LEU A 299 -3.30 -16.52 17.26
C LEU A 299 -3.72 -17.97 17.53
N GLY A 300 -3.09 -18.66 18.49
CA GLY A 300 -3.49 -20.00 18.88
C GLY A 300 -4.95 -20.08 19.34
N GLU A 301 -5.42 -19.10 20.11
CA GLU A 301 -6.83 -18.98 20.52
C GLU A 301 -7.76 -18.74 19.32
N ARG A 302 -7.34 -17.92 18.34
CA ARG A 302 -8.14 -17.68 17.12
C ARG A 302 -8.20 -18.92 16.25
N ILE A 303 -7.09 -19.62 16.08
CA ILE A 303 -6.99 -20.86 15.32
C ILE A 303 -7.91 -21.94 15.94
N GLU A 304 -7.86 -22.11 17.26
CA GLU A 304 -8.75 -23.06 17.96
C GLU A 304 -10.22 -22.69 17.79
N SER A 305 -10.59 -21.41 17.90
CA SER A 305 -11.97 -20.97 17.68
C SER A 305 -12.46 -21.15 16.24
N CYS A 306 -11.54 -21.39 15.29
CA CYS A 306 -11.83 -21.61 13.89
C CYS A 306 -11.40 -23.00 13.40
N LYS A 307 -11.21 -23.98 14.29
CA LYS A 307 -10.76 -25.32 13.91
C LYS A 307 -11.64 -25.98 12.85
N ASP A 308 -12.94 -25.73 12.89
CA ASP A 308 -13.94 -26.26 11.95
C ASP A 308 -14.07 -25.42 10.67
N ALA A 309 -13.37 -24.28 10.55
CA ALA A 309 -13.37 -23.49 9.33
C ALA A 309 -12.68 -24.25 8.19
N PRO A 310 -13.31 -24.40 7.01
CA PRO A 310 -12.74 -25.18 5.91
C PRO A 310 -11.41 -24.63 5.39
N VAL A 311 -11.33 -23.31 5.21
CA VAL A 311 -10.16 -22.65 4.61
C VAL A 311 -9.42 -21.83 5.66
N LYS A 312 -8.16 -22.18 5.88
CA LYS A 312 -7.25 -21.46 6.76
C LYS A 312 -6.00 -21.07 6.01
N VAL A 313 -5.70 -19.77 6.01
CA VAL A 313 -4.53 -19.17 5.36
C VAL A 313 -3.67 -18.50 6.42
N LEU A 314 -2.39 -18.89 6.49
CA LEU A 314 -1.40 -18.16 7.29
C LEU A 314 -0.69 -17.16 6.38
N MET A 315 -0.64 -15.90 6.81
CA MET A 315 0.15 -14.85 6.16
C MET A 315 1.27 -14.46 7.10
N ILE A 316 2.50 -14.53 6.61
CA ILE A 316 3.72 -14.23 7.35
C ILE A 316 4.78 -13.77 6.34
N HIS A 317 5.57 -12.75 6.66
CA HIS A 317 6.58 -12.28 5.71
C HIS A 317 7.71 -13.29 5.49
N TYR A 318 8.23 -13.84 6.58
CA TYR A 318 9.39 -14.73 6.58
C TYR A 318 9.07 -16.20 6.23
N PRO A 319 9.88 -16.84 5.36
CA PRO A 319 9.79 -18.27 5.07
C PRO A 319 10.07 -19.20 6.27
N TYR A 320 9.01 -19.53 7.02
CA TYR A 320 9.09 -20.26 8.30
C TYR A 320 9.78 -21.63 8.24
N HIS A 321 9.83 -22.28 7.08
CA HIS A 321 10.36 -23.64 6.92
C HIS A 321 11.88 -23.69 6.69
N SER A 322 12.50 -22.53 6.54
CA SER A 322 13.91 -22.36 6.15
C SER A 322 14.63 -21.31 7.00
N GLU A 323 13.86 -20.53 7.76
CA GLU A 323 14.38 -19.52 8.67
C GLU A 323 14.02 -19.86 10.12
N GLU A 324 14.94 -19.53 11.02
CA GLU A 324 14.68 -19.64 12.45
C GLU A 324 13.89 -18.43 12.92
N LEU A 325 12.60 -18.66 13.20
CA LEU A 325 11.70 -17.65 13.74
C LEU A 325 11.54 -17.86 15.23
N GLY A 326 11.60 -16.81 16.04
CA GLY A 326 11.54 -16.99 17.49
C GLY A 326 11.71 -15.73 18.32
N TYR A 327 12.00 -15.90 19.60
CA TYR A 327 12.24 -14.78 20.50
C TYR A 327 13.35 -15.11 21.49
N TYR A 328 14.01 -14.08 22.02
CA TYR A 328 15.01 -14.27 23.06
C TYR A 328 14.36 -14.28 24.44
N GLN A 329 14.49 -15.41 25.14
CA GLN A 329 14.06 -15.53 26.54
C GLN A 329 15.27 -15.49 27.47
N LYS A 330 15.25 -14.58 28.45
CA LYS A 330 16.29 -14.48 29.47
C LYS A 330 16.49 -15.83 30.17
N GLY A 331 17.73 -16.33 30.16
CA GLY A 331 18.11 -17.60 30.77
C GLY A 331 17.87 -18.85 29.92
N LYS A 332 17.18 -18.75 28.77
CA LYS A 332 17.00 -19.86 27.82
C LYS A 332 17.63 -19.61 26.44
N GLY A 333 17.97 -18.36 26.13
CA GLY A 333 18.50 -18.00 24.81
C GLY A 333 17.37 -17.83 23.79
N PHE A 334 17.66 -18.09 22.52
CA PHE A 334 16.68 -18.05 21.44
C PHE A 334 15.71 -19.23 21.54
N VAL A 335 14.42 -18.96 21.50
CA VAL A 335 13.34 -19.94 21.53
C VAL A 335 12.63 -19.90 20.18
N SER A 336 12.72 -20.99 19.43
CA SER A 336 12.09 -21.12 18.12
C SER A 336 10.57 -21.29 18.25
N VAL A 337 9.81 -20.59 17.41
CA VAL A 337 8.35 -20.73 17.27
C VAL A 337 7.95 -21.52 16.03
N VAL A 338 8.91 -21.92 15.19
CA VAL A 338 8.65 -22.77 14.01
C VAL A 338 7.90 -24.07 14.38
N PRO A 339 8.16 -24.72 15.52
CA PRO A 339 7.33 -25.84 15.97
C PRO A 339 5.87 -25.47 16.24
N ASN A 340 5.59 -24.29 16.79
CA ASN A 340 4.21 -23.81 17.00
C ASN A 340 3.50 -23.64 15.66
N ILE A 341 4.15 -22.98 14.69
CA ILE A 341 3.62 -22.78 13.35
C ILE A 341 3.35 -24.13 12.69
N THR A 342 4.33 -25.04 12.67
CA THR A 342 4.21 -26.37 12.07
C THR A 342 3.04 -27.16 12.69
N ASN A 343 2.92 -27.14 14.02
CA ASN A 343 1.82 -27.79 14.73
C ASN A 343 0.46 -27.19 14.39
N TRP A 344 0.37 -25.87 14.18
CA TRP A 344 -0.88 -25.26 13.72
C TRP A 344 -1.25 -25.73 12.32
N LEU A 345 -0.29 -25.68 11.39
CA LEU A 345 -0.52 -26.03 9.99
C LEU A 345 -0.98 -27.48 9.84
N GLU A 346 -0.34 -28.40 10.56
CA GLU A 346 -0.70 -29.83 10.55
C GLU A 346 -1.97 -30.12 11.35
N GLY A 347 -2.04 -29.65 12.60
CA GLY A 347 -3.12 -29.99 13.53
C GLY A 347 -4.47 -29.39 13.16
N TYR A 348 -4.49 -28.27 12.44
CA TYR A 348 -5.71 -27.55 12.04
C TYR A 348 -5.96 -27.55 10.54
N ASN A 349 -5.18 -28.32 9.76
CA ASN A 349 -5.32 -28.49 8.31
C ASN A 349 -5.33 -27.15 7.57
N PHE A 350 -4.24 -26.39 7.66
CA PHE A 350 -4.12 -25.15 6.88
C PHE A 350 -4.06 -25.44 5.38
N SER A 351 -4.79 -24.64 4.60
CA SER A 351 -4.86 -24.76 3.15
C SER A 351 -3.63 -24.14 2.48
N LEU A 352 -3.13 -23.04 3.05
CA LEU A 352 -2.13 -22.18 2.41
C LEU A 352 -1.31 -21.39 3.44
N VAL A 353 -0.02 -21.20 3.13
CA VAL A 353 0.87 -20.22 3.76
C VAL A 353 1.41 -19.30 2.67
N LEU A 354 1.20 -17.99 2.82
CA LEU A 354 1.69 -16.97 1.90
C LEU A 354 2.83 -16.18 2.55
N MET A 355 3.92 -16.02 1.80
CA MET A 355 5.19 -15.45 2.27
C MET A 355 5.85 -14.57 1.21
N GLY A 356 6.82 -13.77 1.65
CA GLY A 356 7.65 -12.89 0.82
C GLY A 356 9.13 -13.02 1.21
N HIS A 357 9.80 -11.88 1.41
CA HIS A 357 11.16 -11.74 1.96
C HIS A 357 12.32 -12.15 1.04
N TRP A 358 12.20 -13.28 0.34
CA TRP A 358 13.31 -13.78 -0.48
C TRP A 358 13.41 -13.17 -1.87
N HIS A 359 12.36 -12.47 -2.32
CA HIS A 359 12.26 -11.93 -3.68
C HIS A 359 12.54 -13.01 -4.74
N VAL A 360 11.91 -14.17 -4.55
CA VAL A 360 11.98 -15.26 -5.50
C VAL A 360 10.65 -15.99 -5.50
N ASP A 361 10.28 -16.50 -6.67
CA ASP A 361 9.20 -17.46 -6.78
C ASP A 361 9.63 -18.84 -6.23
N ASN A 362 9.07 -19.26 -5.10
CA ASN A 362 9.33 -20.58 -4.53
C ASN A 362 8.08 -21.22 -3.91
N ILE A 363 7.75 -22.41 -4.39
CA ILE A 363 6.56 -23.16 -3.99
C ILE A 363 6.99 -24.49 -3.34
N THR A 364 6.63 -24.66 -2.07
CA THR A 364 6.85 -25.90 -1.33
C THR A 364 5.51 -26.55 -0.98
N ARG A 365 5.40 -27.87 -1.20
CA ARG A 365 4.14 -28.62 -1.05
C ARG A 365 4.29 -29.75 -0.02
N PRO A 366 3.17 -30.21 0.58
CA PRO A 366 3.16 -31.46 1.34
C PRO A 366 3.71 -32.66 0.55
N PRO A 367 4.42 -33.61 1.19
CA PRO A 367 4.68 -33.68 2.63
C PRO A 367 5.96 -32.94 3.08
N LYS A 368 6.65 -32.18 2.21
CA LYS A 368 7.87 -31.46 2.61
C LYS A 368 7.61 -30.40 3.68
N VAL A 369 6.41 -29.85 3.66
CA VAL A 369 5.85 -28.88 4.60
C VAL A 369 4.40 -29.28 4.92
N PRO A 370 3.81 -28.88 6.06
CA PRO A 370 2.47 -29.34 6.43
C PRO A 370 1.31 -28.80 5.56
N ALA A 371 1.49 -27.64 4.95
CA ALA A 371 0.51 -26.97 4.09
C ALA A 371 1.17 -26.48 2.79
N LEU A 372 0.40 -26.12 1.77
CA LEU A 372 0.95 -25.46 0.58
C LEU A 372 1.58 -24.13 0.99
N SER A 373 2.88 -23.97 0.76
CA SER A 373 3.64 -22.78 1.17
C SER A 373 4.22 -22.09 -0.06
N ILE A 374 3.88 -20.82 -0.25
CA ILE A 374 4.25 -20.05 -1.43
C ILE A 374 4.99 -18.79 -0.98
N VAL A 375 6.24 -18.67 -1.45
CA VAL A 375 6.97 -17.40 -1.52
C VAL A 375 6.75 -16.85 -2.92
N SER A 376 6.23 -15.63 -3.01
CA SER A 376 6.07 -14.95 -4.30
C SER A 376 7.21 -13.98 -4.56
N ASP A 377 7.48 -13.75 -5.84
CA ASP A 377 8.49 -12.80 -6.26
C ASP A 377 8.11 -11.35 -5.91
N ALA A 378 9.10 -10.47 -5.86
CA ALA A 378 8.93 -9.15 -5.26
C ALA A 378 8.17 -8.16 -6.16
N GLY A 379 7.34 -7.35 -5.53
CA GLY A 379 6.60 -6.25 -6.13
C GLY A 379 7.45 -5.00 -6.40
N GLN A 380 8.78 -5.13 -6.43
CA GLN A 380 9.74 -4.03 -6.62
C GLN A 380 10.60 -4.22 -7.87
N TYR A 381 11.57 -3.32 -8.06
CA TYR A 381 12.65 -3.50 -9.02
C TYR A 381 13.84 -4.22 -8.36
N ASP A 382 14.21 -5.38 -8.88
CA ASP A 382 15.45 -6.06 -8.48
C ASP A 382 16.49 -6.12 -9.60
N ASP A 383 16.09 -6.37 -10.84
CA ASP A 383 16.98 -6.25 -12.00
C ASP A 383 16.27 -5.85 -13.31
N VAL A 384 17.02 -5.82 -14.42
CA VAL A 384 16.55 -5.33 -15.73
C VAL A 384 15.53 -6.27 -16.39
N ASN A 385 15.26 -7.45 -15.84
CA ASN A 385 14.25 -8.39 -16.31
C ASN A 385 13.20 -8.74 -15.25
N ASP A 386 13.33 -8.20 -14.03
CA ASP A 386 12.51 -8.50 -12.87
C ASP A 386 11.85 -7.21 -12.34
N TYR A 387 10.54 -7.11 -12.57
CA TYR A 387 9.77 -5.87 -12.35
C TYR A 387 8.39 -6.13 -11.76
N GLY A 388 8.22 -5.82 -10.48
CA GLY A 388 6.91 -5.63 -9.88
C GLY A 388 6.00 -6.85 -10.07
N HIS A 389 6.38 -7.96 -9.45
CA HIS A 389 5.63 -9.21 -9.54
C HIS A 389 4.34 -9.21 -8.73
N TYR A 390 3.42 -10.06 -9.15
CA TYR A 390 2.16 -10.35 -8.47
C TYR A 390 1.69 -11.76 -8.85
N ARG A 391 0.87 -12.40 -8.01
CA ARG A 391 0.35 -13.74 -8.30
C ARG A 391 -1.18 -13.78 -8.24
N PRO A 392 -1.84 -13.98 -9.39
CA PRO A 392 -3.25 -14.33 -9.41
C PRO A 392 -3.48 -15.74 -8.85
N MET A 393 -4.49 -15.88 -7.99
CA MET A 393 -4.86 -17.14 -7.36
C MET A 393 -6.39 -17.28 -7.25
N THR A 394 -6.86 -18.51 -7.14
CA THR A 394 -8.25 -18.82 -6.75
C THR A 394 -8.20 -19.72 -5.52
N ILE A 395 -8.84 -19.28 -4.43
CA ILE A 395 -8.98 -20.05 -3.18
C ILE A 395 -10.44 -20.52 -3.08
N TRP A 396 -10.66 -21.81 -3.20
CA TRP A 396 -11.98 -22.43 -3.11
C TRP A 396 -12.39 -22.66 -1.65
N GLU A 397 -13.69 -22.63 -1.37
CA GLU A 397 -14.22 -22.83 -0.02
C GLU A 397 -13.97 -24.23 0.57
N ASP A 398 -13.56 -25.20 -0.26
CA ASP A 398 -13.14 -26.54 0.15
C ASP A 398 -11.64 -26.63 0.48
N GLY A 399 -10.91 -25.52 0.38
CA GLY A 399 -9.47 -25.43 0.66
C GLY A 399 -8.57 -25.69 -0.55
N ARG A 400 -9.12 -25.99 -1.74
CA ARG A 400 -8.30 -26.04 -2.97
C ARG A 400 -7.76 -24.66 -3.32
N VAL A 401 -6.52 -24.64 -3.80
CA VAL A 401 -5.85 -23.40 -4.25
C VAL A 401 -5.30 -23.63 -5.66
N GLU A 402 -5.71 -22.76 -6.58
CA GLU A 402 -5.19 -22.67 -7.94
C GLU A 402 -4.45 -21.34 -8.08
N PHE A 403 -3.35 -21.31 -8.83
CA PHE A 403 -2.54 -20.10 -8.95
C PHE A 403 -1.69 -20.14 -10.23
N VAL A 404 -1.29 -18.96 -10.68
CA VAL A 404 -0.38 -18.80 -11.83
C VAL A 404 1.05 -19.04 -11.36
N ASP A 405 1.79 -19.85 -12.12
CA ASP A 405 3.18 -20.27 -11.85
C ASP A 405 3.96 -20.36 -13.17
N PRO A 406 5.06 -19.60 -13.36
CA PRO A 406 5.62 -18.62 -12.42
C PRO A 406 4.71 -17.39 -12.24
N SER A 407 4.93 -16.63 -11.17
CA SER A 407 4.24 -15.37 -10.91
C SER A 407 4.49 -14.35 -12.03
N PRO A 408 3.44 -13.77 -12.64
CA PRO A 408 3.60 -12.72 -13.65
C PRO A 408 4.19 -11.44 -13.07
N SER A 409 4.59 -10.55 -13.97
CA SER A 409 5.19 -9.26 -13.62
C SER A 409 4.61 -8.12 -14.44
N LEU A 410 4.88 -6.89 -14.03
CA LEU A 410 4.50 -5.69 -14.79
C LEU A 410 5.19 -5.61 -16.17
N ALA A 411 6.21 -6.43 -16.43
CA ALA A 411 6.78 -6.56 -17.76
C ALA A 411 5.86 -7.33 -18.73
N THR A 412 4.96 -8.17 -18.21
CA THR A 412 4.03 -9.01 -18.99
C THR A 412 2.65 -8.39 -19.16
N LEU A 413 2.10 -7.80 -18.10
CA LEU A 413 0.85 -7.06 -18.13
C LEU A 413 1.00 -5.82 -17.25
N SER A 414 0.76 -4.66 -17.82
CA SER A 414 1.02 -3.39 -17.17
C SER A 414 -0.09 -2.38 -17.46
N VAL A 415 -0.48 -1.62 -16.44
CA VAL A 415 -1.38 -0.47 -16.57
C VAL A 415 -0.68 0.74 -15.98
N GLU A 416 -0.51 1.79 -16.76
CA GLU A 416 0.17 3.03 -16.35
C GLU A 416 -0.73 4.23 -16.61
N TYR A 417 -1.00 5.01 -15.56
CA TYR A 417 -1.71 6.28 -15.65
C TYR A 417 -0.69 7.40 -15.79
N LEU A 418 -0.80 8.21 -16.84
CA LEU A 418 0.15 9.29 -17.14
C LEU A 418 -0.09 10.55 -16.29
N GLN A 419 -1.16 10.57 -15.50
CA GLN A 419 -1.42 11.57 -14.47
C GLN A 419 -2.29 11.01 -13.34
N ARG A 420 -2.61 11.86 -12.36
CA ARG A 420 -3.56 11.51 -11.30
C ARG A 420 -4.99 11.43 -11.85
N TYR A 421 -5.72 10.42 -11.40
CA TYR A 421 -7.13 10.17 -11.71
C TYR A 421 -8.01 10.24 -10.45
N ASP A 422 -7.63 11.05 -9.47
CA ASP A 422 -8.26 11.16 -8.14
C ASP A 422 -9.22 12.36 -8.01
N GLY A 423 -9.66 12.89 -9.14
CA GLY A 423 -10.53 14.06 -9.23
C GLY A 423 -9.79 15.39 -9.24
N SER A 424 -8.47 15.39 -9.44
CA SER A 424 -7.69 16.62 -9.62
C SER A 424 -7.62 17.09 -11.09
N ALA A 425 -7.74 16.19 -12.05
CA ALA A 425 -7.54 16.46 -13.48
C ALA A 425 -8.85 16.40 -14.29
N LYS A 426 -8.91 17.12 -15.41
CA LYS A 426 -10.08 17.13 -16.33
C LYS A 426 -10.05 16.01 -17.35
N GLY A 427 -8.94 15.29 -17.43
CA GLY A 427 -8.79 14.09 -18.24
C GLY A 427 -7.73 13.17 -17.67
N VAL A 428 -7.63 11.98 -18.26
CA VAL A 428 -6.55 11.03 -18.00
C VAL A 428 -6.24 10.18 -19.23
N SER A 429 -4.94 9.94 -19.44
CA SER A 429 -4.44 8.94 -20.37
C SER A 429 -3.88 7.74 -19.63
N ILE A 430 -4.15 6.55 -20.16
CA ILE A 430 -3.78 5.27 -19.55
C ILE A 430 -3.15 4.39 -20.62
N ILE A 431 -1.93 3.92 -20.39
CA ILE A 431 -1.25 2.94 -21.23
C ILE A 431 -1.52 1.56 -20.65
N VAL A 432 -2.06 0.66 -21.48
CA VAL A 432 -2.25 -0.74 -21.14
C VAL A 432 -1.41 -1.60 -22.07
N SER A 433 -0.44 -2.32 -21.51
CA SER A 433 0.46 -3.19 -22.26
C SER A 433 0.16 -4.64 -21.92
N ASN A 434 -0.09 -5.47 -22.93
CA ASN A 434 -0.33 -6.90 -22.80
C ASN A 434 0.70 -7.68 -23.63
N LYS A 435 1.74 -8.19 -22.99
CA LYS A 435 2.76 -9.05 -23.62
C LYS A 435 2.51 -10.54 -23.37
N MET A 436 1.34 -10.90 -22.88
CA MET A 436 0.92 -12.30 -22.73
C MET A 436 0.45 -12.87 -24.08
N ASP A 437 0.28 -14.19 -24.13
CA ASP A 437 -0.18 -14.90 -25.34
C ASP A 437 -1.70 -14.87 -25.54
N SER A 438 -2.44 -14.25 -24.62
CA SER A 438 -3.90 -14.18 -24.63
C SER A 438 -4.39 -12.74 -24.51
N GLU A 439 -5.52 -12.46 -25.17
CA GLU A 439 -6.24 -11.20 -25.02
C GLU A 439 -6.68 -11.01 -23.57
N ILE A 440 -6.66 -9.77 -23.10
CA ILE A 440 -7.15 -9.41 -21.78
C ILE A 440 -8.14 -8.25 -21.85
N SER A 441 -9.17 -8.32 -21.01
CA SER A 441 -10.09 -7.20 -20.79
C SER A 441 -9.97 -6.71 -19.35
N LEU A 442 -9.84 -5.40 -19.17
CA LEU A 442 -9.68 -4.73 -17.89
C LEU A 442 -10.74 -3.64 -17.70
N VAL A 443 -11.09 -3.37 -16.44
CA VAL A 443 -11.97 -2.23 -16.08
C VAL A 443 -11.16 -1.19 -15.32
N LEU A 444 -10.94 -0.05 -15.96
CA LEU A 444 -10.07 1.02 -15.48
C LEU A 444 -10.89 2.16 -14.84
N PRO A 445 -10.72 2.45 -13.54
CA PRO A 445 -11.42 3.56 -12.89
C PRO A 445 -10.77 4.91 -13.21
N ALA A 446 -11.60 5.95 -13.40
CA ALA A 446 -11.13 7.32 -13.51
C ALA A 446 -12.06 8.27 -12.72
N VAL A 447 -11.49 9.10 -11.85
CA VAL A 447 -12.19 10.22 -11.20
C VAL A 447 -11.63 11.51 -11.77
N LEU A 448 -12.49 12.29 -12.43
CA LEU A 448 -12.16 13.58 -13.04
C LEU A 448 -12.72 14.73 -12.21
N SER A 449 -12.09 15.89 -12.30
CA SER A 449 -12.42 17.09 -11.54
C SER A 449 -13.80 17.66 -11.86
N SER A 450 -14.36 17.32 -13.02
CA SER A 450 -15.72 17.65 -13.42
C SER A 450 -16.44 16.46 -14.06
N TYR A 451 -17.77 16.50 -14.02
CA TYR A 451 -18.63 15.52 -14.65
C TYR A 451 -19.10 15.95 -16.05
N SER A 452 -19.18 14.99 -16.96
CA SER A 452 -19.85 15.10 -18.26
C SER A 452 -20.65 13.83 -18.50
N GLU A 453 -21.88 13.97 -18.99
CA GLU A 453 -22.69 12.83 -19.45
C GLU A 453 -22.13 12.20 -20.73
N SER A 454 -21.28 12.91 -21.46
CA SER A 454 -20.69 12.46 -22.72
C SER A 454 -19.21 12.90 -22.78
N PRO A 455 -18.34 12.28 -21.96
CA PRO A 455 -16.92 12.55 -22.02
C PRO A 455 -16.35 12.06 -23.36
N ILE A 456 -15.25 12.65 -23.79
CA ILE A 456 -14.51 12.21 -24.98
C ILE A 456 -13.69 10.99 -24.55
N ILE A 457 -13.94 9.84 -25.17
CA ILE A 457 -13.25 8.58 -24.86
C ILE A 457 -12.62 8.01 -26.13
N GLU A 458 -11.35 7.61 -26.05
CA GLU A 458 -10.61 6.91 -27.10
C GLU A 458 -10.15 5.52 -26.59
N ASN A 459 -10.28 4.50 -27.45
CA ASN A 459 -9.81 3.12 -27.23
C ASN A 459 -10.35 2.38 -25.99
N ALA A 460 -11.48 2.83 -25.43
CA ALA A 460 -12.19 2.13 -24.38
C ALA A 460 -13.71 2.32 -24.51
N LYS A 461 -14.47 1.48 -23.82
CA LYS A 461 -15.92 1.56 -23.71
C LYS A 461 -16.31 2.04 -22.32
N LEU A 462 -17.20 3.03 -22.26
CA LEU A 462 -17.76 3.50 -20.99
C LEU A 462 -18.71 2.45 -20.41
N MET A 463 -18.42 1.98 -19.19
CA MET A 463 -19.24 1.00 -18.48
C MET A 463 -20.14 1.64 -17.43
N LEU A 464 -19.63 2.66 -16.75
CA LEU A 464 -20.30 3.34 -15.66
C LEU A 464 -19.88 4.81 -15.64
N SER A 465 -20.84 5.69 -15.35
CA SER A 465 -20.60 7.12 -15.14
C SER A 465 -21.63 7.73 -14.19
N TYR A 466 -21.19 8.54 -13.23
CA TYR A 466 -22.07 9.44 -12.47
C TYR A 466 -21.28 10.62 -11.90
N SER A 467 -22.02 11.60 -11.36
CA SER A 467 -21.45 12.76 -10.68
C SER A 467 -21.53 12.60 -9.17
N HIS A 468 -20.48 13.02 -8.47
CA HIS A 468 -20.51 13.24 -7.03
C HIS A 468 -19.78 14.53 -6.69
N GLU A 469 -20.48 15.47 -6.03
CA GLU A 469 -19.95 16.80 -5.70
C GLU A 469 -19.31 17.53 -6.89
N GLY A 470 -19.90 17.38 -8.08
CA GLY A 470 -19.42 17.96 -9.33
C GLY A 470 -18.29 17.20 -10.02
N LYS A 471 -17.60 16.28 -9.33
CA LYS A 471 -16.60 15.37 -9.93
C LYS A 471 -17.28 14.32 -10.79
N GLY A 472 -16.59 13.87 -11.84
CA GLY A 472 -17.05 12.77 -12.69
C GLY A 472 -16.36 11.48 -12.30
N ILE A 473 -17.11 10.41 -12.09
CA ILE A 473 -16.57 9.08 -11.80
C ILE A 473 -16.93 8.18 -12.96
N TYR A 474 -15.93 7.49 -13.50
CA TYR A 474 -16.06 6.66 -14.70
C TYR A 474 -15.39 5.31 -14.50
N GLU A 475 -15.93 4.28 -15.16
CA GLU A 475 -15.26 3.00 -15.36
C GLU A 475 -15.19 2.68 -16.85
N LEU A 476 -13.98 2.38 -17.32
CA LEU A 476 -13.65 2.17 -18.72
C LEU A 476 -13.28 0.71 -18.96
N GLU A 477 -14.01 0.02 -19.83
CA GLU A 477 -13.65 -1.31 -20.30
C GLU A 477 -12.70 -1.18 -21.49
N VAL A 478 -11.51 -1.78 -21.36
CA VAL A 478 -10.50 -1.85 -22.42
C VAL A 478 -10.16 -3.31 -22.70
N THR A 479 -10.05 -3.66 -23.97
CA THR A 479 -9.61 -4.99 -24.42
C THR A 479 -8.30 -4.82 -25.18
N VAL A 480 -7.26 -5.55 -24.76
CA VAL A 480 -5.91 -5.47 -25.31
C VAL A 480 -5.50 -6.84 -25.88
N PRO A 481 -5.28 -6.94 -27.20
CA PRO A 481 -4.82 -8.18 -27.82
C PRO A 481 -3.44 -8.64 -27.29
N PRO A 482 -3.07 -9.91 -27.52
CA PRO A 482 -1.74 -10.43 -27.21
C PRO A 482 -0.63 -9.63 -27.91
N GLY A 483 0.42 -9.27 -27.18
CA GLY A 483 1.60 -8.57 -27.69
C GLY A 483 1.41 -7.08 -28.00
N GLU A 484 0.23 -6.51 -27.72
CA GLU A 484 -0.13 -5.14 -28.08
C GLU A 484 -0.08 -4.17 -26.89
N GLU A 485 -0.04 -2.88 -27.22
CA GLU A 485 -0.17 -1.78 -26.28
C GLU A 485 -1.28 -0.83 -26.76
N VAL A 486 -2.15 -0.40 -25.83
CA VAL A 486 -3.28 0.48 -26.11
C VAL A 486 -3.21 1.71 -25.22
N LEU A 487 -3.27 2.88 -25.84
CA LEU A 487 -3.44 4.17 -25.17
C LEU A 487 -4.92 4.51 -25.06
N VAL A 488 -5.46 4.41 -23.85
CA VAL A 488 -6.83 4.82 -23.49
C VAL A 488 -6.82 6.28 -23.09
N LYS A 489 -7.82 7.04 -23.52
CA LYS A 489 -8.01 8.44 -23.10
C LYS A 489 -9.44 8.67 -22.65
N ILE A 490 -9.60 9.46 -21.60
CA ILE A 490 -10.88 10.08 -21.24
C ILE A 490 -10.63 11.55 -20.89
N CYS A 491 -11.41 12.46 -21.45
CA CYS A 491 -11.40 13.86 -21.03
C CYS A 491 -12.78 14.51 -21.16
N ILE A 492 -13.00 15.55 -20.36
CA ILE A 492 -14.25 16.33 -20.38
C ILE A 492 -14.28 17.30 -21.56
N GLU A 493 -13.13 17.89 -21.86
CA GLU A 493 -12.91 18.79 -22.98
C GLU A 493 -11.60 18.46 -23.68
N LYS A 494 -11.45 18.93 -24.91
CA LYS A 494 -10.20 18.72 -25.64
C LYS A 494 -9.08 19.46 -24.93
N ASP A 495 -7.99 18.76 -24.71
CA ASP A 495 -6.81 19.32 -24.08
C ASP A 495 -6.08 20.27 -25.06
N THR A 496 -5.85 21.50 -24.60
CA THR A 496 -5.17 22.58 -25.34
C THR A 496 -4.13 23.29 -24.48
N GLU A 497 -3.98 22.88 -23.22
CA GLU A 497 -3.07 23.54 -22.29
C GLU A 497 -1.75 22.78 -22.29
N PRO A 498 -0.61 23.48 -22.32
CA PRO A 498 0.68 22.81 -22.31
C PRO A 498 1.00 22.22 -20.93
N PRO A 499 1.77 21.12 -20.87
CA PRO A 499 2.19 20.52 -19.61
C PRO A 499 3.12 21.45 -18.82
N THR A 500 3.22 21.17 -17.52
CA THR A 500 4.12 21.86 -16.59
C THR A 500 5.30 20.98 -16.21
N ILE A 501 6.48 21.57 -16.03
CA ILE A 501 7.67 20.86 -15.57
C ILE A 501 8.51 21.75 -14.65
N LEU A 502 8.99 21.15 -13.56
CA LEU A 502 9.99 21.70 -12.66
C LEU A 502 11.28 20.90 -12.84
N VAL A 503 12.43 21.59 -12.97
CA VAL A 503 13.75 20.95 -13.04
C VAL A 503 14.63 21.47 -11.92
N GLU A 504 15.23 20.54 -11.18
CA GLU A 504 16.13 20.80 -10.07
C GLU A 504 17.52 20.20 -10.35
N PRO A 505 18.54 21.04 -10.59
CA PRO A 505 19.90 20.55 -10.78
C PRO A 505 20.54 20.17 -9.44
N GLU A 506 21.17 19.00 -9.39
CA GLU A 506 22.07 18.55 -8.32
C GLU A 506 23.50 18.49 -8.87
N ILE A 507 24.45 19.08 -8.14
CA ILE A 507 25.85 19.14 -8.55
C ILE A 507 26.69 18.26 -7.63
N LYS A 508 27.46 17.34 -8.23
CA LYS A 508 28.51 16.59 -7.56
C LYS A 508 29.81 16.77 -8.35
N GLU A 509 30.72 17.56 -7.78
CA GLU A 509 31.94 18.01 -8.45
C GLU A 509 31.62 18.74 -9.77
N GLU A 510 31.94 18.14 -10.91
CA GLU A 510 31.65 18.66 -12.26
C GLU A 510 30.49 17.92 -12.94
N THR A 511 29.89 16.92 -12.28
CA THR A 511 28.72 16.22 -12.79
C THR A 511 27.44 16.91 -12.33
N VAL A 512 26.58 17.26 -13.28
CA VAL A 512 25.24 17.81 -13.02
C VAL A 512 24.21 16.73 -13.30
N THR A 513 23.35 16.44 -12.33
CA THR A 513 22.16 15.61 -12.49
C THR A 513 20.93 16.51 -12.52
N LEU A 514 20.09 16.39 -13.54
CA LEU A 514 18.83 17.13 -13.64
C LEU A 514 17.68 16.23 -13.16
N TRP A 515 17.15 16.54 -11.98
CA TRP A 515 15.91 15.96 -11.49
C TRP A 515 14.74 16.74 -12.04
N TYR A 516 13.62 16.09 -12.34
CA TYR A 516 12.42 16.79 -12.78
C TYR A 516 11.15 16.20 -12.19
N GLU A 517 10.12 17.06 -12.13
CA GLU A 517 8.73 16.69 -11.88
C GLU A 517 7.89 17.34 -12.96
N ALA A 518 7.19 16.52 -13.76
CA ALA A 518 6.32 16.99 -14.83
C ALA A 518 4.87 16.59 -14.51
N SER A 519 3.93 17.46 -14.87
CA SER A 519 2.50 17.23 -14.67
C SER A 519 1.66 17.94 -15.71
N ASP A 520 0.51 17.37 -15.99
CA ASP A 520 -0.49 17.93 -16.89
C ASP A 520 -1.91 17.74 -16.31
N GLU A 521 -2.78 18.72 -16.52
CA GLU A 521 -4.17 18.69 -16.03
C GLU A 521 -5.15 18.07 -17.04
N GLY A 522 -4.73 17.93 -18.30
CA GLY A 522 -5.49 17.43 -19.43
C GLY A 522 -5.30 15.95 -19.68
N LEU A 523 -4.40 15.55 -20.57
CA LEU A 523 -4.15 14.17 -21.02
C LEU A 523 -2.80 13.57 -20.60
N GLY A 524 -2.07 14.22 -19.70
CA GLY A 524 -0.90 13.65 -19.04
C GLY A 524 0.37 13.85 -19.83
N VAL A 525 1.50 13.73 -19.13
CA VAL A 525 2.82 13.91 -19.74
C VAL A 525 3.18 12.67 -20.55
N LYS A 526 3.51 12.88 -21.82
CA LYS A 526 3.93 11.81 -22.75
C LYS A 526 5.43 11.67 -22.79
N GLU A 527 6.16 12.78 -22.89
CA GLU A 527 7.62 12.75 -23.05
C GLU A 527 8.28 13.96 -22.37
N VAL A 528 9.48 13.75 -21.83
CA VAL A 528 10.37 14.80 -21.33
C VAL A 528 11.75 14.61 -21.95
N LYS A 529 12.26 15.66 -22.62
CA LYS A 529 13.62 15.73 -23.15
C LYS A 529 14.41 16.82 -22.45
N LEU A 530 15.60 16.49 -21.97
CA LEU A 530 16.48 17.43 -21.27
C LEU A 530 17.72 17.73 -22.09
N PHE A 531 18.14 18.99 -22.06
CA PHE A 531 19.29 19.48 -22.81
C PHE A 531 20.19 20.35 -21.94
N TYR A 532 21.47 20.44 -22.31
CA TYR A 532 22.44 21.34 -21.68
C TYR A 532 23.22 22.16 -22.71
N SER A 533 23.80 23.27 -22.25
CA SER A 533 24.62 24.16 -23.06
C SER A 533 25.66 24.89 -22.20
N ALA A 534 26.85 25.12 -22.75
CA ALA A 534 27.89 25.96 -22.12
C ALA A 534 27.80 27.45 -22.54
N ASP A 535 27.19 27.73 -23.70
CA ASP A 535 27.17 29.07 -24.33
C ASP A 535 25.75 29.65 -24.46
N ASN A 536 24.72 28.90 -24.02
CA ASN A 536 23.30 29.20 -24.17
C ASN A 536 22.84 29.36 -25.65
N LYS A 537 23.56 28.74 -26.58
CA LYS A 537 23.28 28.80 -28.03
C LYS A 537 23.31 27.42 -28.66
N THR A 538 24.34 26.65 -28.33
CA THR A 538 24.55 25.28 -28.81
C THR A 538 24.02 24.32 -27.75
N TRP A 539 22.92 23.64 -28.06
CA TRP A 539 22.23 22.72 -27.15
C TRP A 539 22.57 21.27 -27.48
N LYS A 540 22.81 20.46 -26.46
CA LYS A 540 23.01 19.02 -26.56
C LYS A 540 21.94 18.31 -25.75
N GLU A 541 21.29 17.33 -26.36
CA GLU A 541 20.35 16.44 -25.66
C GLU A 541 21.10 15.56 -24.66
N ILE A 542 20.46 15.31 -23.53
CA ILE A 542 20.95 14.42 -22.48
C ILE A 542 20.24 13.09 -22.65
N GLU A 543 20.99 12.09 -23.10
CA GLU A 543 20.51 10.71 -23.09
C GLU A 543 20.36 10.23 -21.63
N PRO A 544 19.24 9.56 -21.28
CA PRO A 544 19.05 9.06 -19.93
C PRO A 544 20.00 7.89 -19.63
N GLU A 545 20.66 7.95 -18.48
CA GLU A 545 21.31 6.80 -17.87
C GLU A 545 20.32 6.08 -16.94
N PHE A 546 20.20 4.76 -17.03
CA PHE A 546 19.28 4.01 -16.18
C PHE A 546 20.00 3.49 -14.92
N GLU A 547 19.52 3.92 -13.75
CA GLU A 547 19.94 3.40 -12.46
C GLU A 547 18.74 2.69 -11.81
N ALA A 548 18.87 1.40 -11.53
CA ALA A 548 17.77 0.58 -11.00
C ALA A 548 16.44 0.75 -11.77
N GLY A 549 16.52 0.77 -13.12
CA GLY A 549 15.35 0.94 -13.99
C GLY A 549 14.74 2.34 -14.01
N TYR A 550 15.31 3.33 -13.30
CA TYR A 550 14.87 4.72 -13.30
C TYR A 550 15.79 5.60 -14.18
N PRO A 551 15.23 6.46 -15.06
CA PRO A 551 16.03 7.33 -15.91
C PRO A 551 16.64 8.50 -15.13
N LEU A 552 17.94 8.70 -15.27
CA LEU A 552 18.69 9.82 -14.72
C LEU A 552 19.36 10.61 -15.83
N TYR A 553 19.20 11.92 -15.82
CA TYR A 553 19.71 12.81 -16.86
C TYR A 553 20.93 13.55 -16.32
N LYS A 554 22.12 13.12 -16.79
CA LYS A 554 23.40 13.62 -16.29
C LYS A 554 24.25 14.20 -17.41
N PHE A 555 25.02 15.25 -17.11
CA PHE A 555 26.05 15.75 -18.01
C PHE A 555 27.29 16.24 -17.24
N GLN A 556 28.43 16.24 -17.93
CA GLN A 556 29.68 16.82 -17.41
C GLN A 556 29.74 18.31 -17.74
N ALA A 557 29.93 19.14 -16.71
CA ALA A 557 30.08 20.56 -16.85
C ALA A 557 31.46 20.91 -17.44
N THR A 558 31.48 21.90 -18.34
CA THR A 558 32.72 22.37 -18.99
C THR A 558 33.01 23.85 -18.72
N ALA A 559 32.16 24.52 -17.94
CA ALA A 559 32.29 25.93 -17.60
C ALA A 559 31.72 26.20 -16.20
N GLY A 560 32.19 27.29 -15.56
CA GLY A 560 31.71 27.72 -14.24
C GLY A 560 30.22 28.10 -14.21
N ARG A 561 29.60 28.31 -15.36
CA ARG A 561 28.15 28.46 -15.54
C ARG A 561 27.72 27.59 -16.71
N MET A 562 26.74 26.72 -16.47
CA MET A 562 26.09 25.91 -17.49
C MET A 562 24.61 26.29 -17.57
N TYR A 563 24.01 26.06 -18.73
CA TYR A 563 22.59 26.27 -19.01
C TYR A 563 21.94 24.92 -19.23
N TYR A 564 20.68 24.78 -18.82
CA TYR A 564 19.86 23.63 -19.13
C TYR A 564 18.51 24.08 -19.67
N LYS A 565 17.88 23.23 -20.46
CA LYS A 565 16.49 23.39 -20.86
C LYS A 565 15.77 22.05 -20.86
N ALA A 566 14.46 22.11 -20.65
CA ALA A 566 13.59 20.95 -20.71
C ALA A 566 12.48 21.20 -21.72
N LEU A 567 12.25 20.23 -22.60
CA LEU A 567 11.08 20.16 -23.48
C LEU A 567 10.17 19.06 -22.93
N VAL A 568 8.89 19.39 -22.73
CA VAL A 568 7.88 18.44 -22.26
C VAL A 568 6.70 18.47 -23.22
N GLU A 569 6.23 17.29 -23.62
CA GLU A 569 5.08 17.09 -24.51
C GLU A 569 4.02 16.28 -23.77
N ASP A 570 2.76 16.66 -23.88
CA ASP A 570 1.62 15.88 -23.39
C ASP A 570 1.09 14.91 -24.46
N VAL A 571 0.06 14.13 -24.12
CA VAL A 571 -0.58 13.19 -25.06
C VAL A 571 -1.41 13.90 -26.14
N ALA A 572 -1.82 15.14 -25.91
CA ALA A 572 -2.54 15.96 -26.88
C ALA A 572 -1.62 16.60 -27.94
N GLY A 573 -0.30 16.59 -27.70
CA GLY A 573 0.72 17.22 -28.53
C GLY A 573 0.99 18.67 -28.18
N ASN A 574 0.55 19.16 -27.01
CA ASN A 574 0.97 20.48 -26.53
C ASN A 574 2.36 20.39 -25.91
N GLU A 575 3.17 21.43 -26.11
CA GLU A 575 4.56 21.47 -25.67
C GLU A 575 4.81 22.65 -24.73
N ALA A 576 5.64 22.42 -23.71
CA ALA A 576 6.25 23.50 -22.93
C ALA A 576 7.77 23.38 -22.92
N GLU A 577 8.43 24.53 -22.81
CA GLU A 577 9.88 24.61 -22.69
C GLU A 577 10.27 25.47 -21.49
N ILE A 578 11.21 24.97 -20.68
CA ILE A 578 11.79 25.73 -19.55
C ILE A 578 13.28 25.89 -19.75
N TYR A 579 13.80 27.00 -19.25
CA TYR A 579 15.22 27.30 -19.26
C TYR A 579 15.71 27.56 -17.84
N GLY A 580 16.91 27.12 -17.54
CA GLY A 580 17.56 27.42 -16.28
C GLY A 580 19.08 27.43 -16.39
N THR A 581 19.72 27.80 -15.28
CA THR A 581 21.17 27.88 -15.18
C THR A 581 21.64 27.16 -13.94
N VAL A 582 22.84 26.60 -14.01
CA VAL A 582 23.54 25.99 -12.88
C VAL A 582 24.96 26.54 -12.79
N GLU A 583 25.35 26.94 -11.58
CA GLU A 583 26.67 27.48 -11.29
C GLU A 583 27.56 26.35 -10.77
N ILE A 584 28.74 26.15 -11.36
CA ILE A 584 29.63 25.02 -11.08
C ILE A 584 30.83 25.53 -10.28
N PRO A 585 30.85 25.37 -8.94
CA PRO A 585 31.83 26.05 -8.09
C PRO A 585 33.29 25.69 -8.41
N SER A 586 33.56 24.43 -8.76
CA SER A 586 34.91 23.94 -9.10
C SER A 586 35.50 24.59 -10.35
N LEU A 587 34.65 25.01 -11.29
CA LEU A 587 35.05 25.58 -12.58
C LEU A 587 34.92 27.11 -12.60
N LYS A 588 34.60 27.74 -11.47
CA LYS A 588 34.63 29.20 -11.37
C LYS A 588 36.08 29.68 -11.40
N PRO A 589 36.39 30.74 -12.18
CA PRO A 589 37.69 31.39 -12.06
C PRO A 589 37.90 31.84 -10.61
N THR A 590 38.99 31.41 -9.98
CA THR A 590 39.38 31.91 -8.66
C THR A 590 39.53 33.43 -8.76
N GLU A 591 38.72 34.20 -8.01
CA GLU A 591 39.00 35.62 -7.87
C GLU A 591 40.39 35.77 -7.23
N THR A 592 41.34 36.30 -8.01
CA THR A 592 42.63 36.72 -7.46
C THR A 592 42.33 37.71 -6.33
N PRO A 593 42.84 37.51 -5.09
CA PRO A 593 42.56 38.43 -4.00
C PRO A 593 42.93 39.85 -4.45
N LYS A 594 41.99 40.80 -4.34
CA LYS A 594 42.26 42.21 -4.60
C LYS A 594 43.52 42.61 -3.83
N PRO A 595 44.51 43.28 -4.46
CA PRO A 595 45.66 43.77 -3.73
C PRO A 595 45.16 44.67 -2.60
N THR A 596 45.53 44.33 -1.37
CA THR A 596 45.35 45.19 -0.20
C THR A 596 45.89 46.58 -0.56
N PRO A 597 45.12 47.67 -0.40
CA PRO A 597 45.63 48.99 -0.69
C PRO A 597 46.89 49.23 0.13
N THR A 598 48.00 49.51 -0.55
CA THR A 598 49.25 49.93 0.06
C THR A 598 48.96 51.17 0.90
N ARG A 599 49.09 51.01 2.22
CA ARG A 599 49.03 52.11 3.19
C ARG A 599 50.06 53.17 2.77
N PRO A 600 49.71 54.46 2.69
CA PRO A 600 50.71 55.51 2.47
C PRO A 600 51.78 55.47 3.58
N PRO A 601 53.02 55.91 3.30
CA PRO A 601 54.06 56.00 4.31
C PRO A 601 53.56 56.84 5.49
N ALA A 602 53.82 56.35 6.70
CA ALA A 602 53.37 56.97 7.93
C ALA A 602 54.00 58.37 8.10
N GLU A 603 53.16 59.41 8.05
CA GLU A 603 53.45 60.65 8.77
C GLU A 603 53.19 60.38 10.26
N GLY A 604 54.26 60.38 11.04
CA GLY A 604 54.23 60.07 12.46
C GLY A 604 53.66 61.21 13.29
N ILE A 605 52.74 60.89 14.21
CA ILE A 605 52.48 61.63 15.45
C ILE A 605 51.95 60.62 16.51
N PRO A 606 51.93 60.92 17.82
CA PRO A 606 52.97 60.65 18.81
C PRO A 606 52.56 59.60 19.87
N SER A 607 53.54 59.18 20.66
CA SER A 607 53.52 58.13 21.69
C SER A 607 52.67 58.43 22.95
N TYR A 608 51.35 58.61 22.82
CA TYR A 608 50.45 58.81 23.98
C TYR A 608 49.32 57.77 24.13
N TYR A 609 49.03 56.92 23.13
CA TYR A 609 47.90 55.96 23.22
C TYR A 609 48.26 54.51 23.58
N MET A 610 49.52 54.19 23.87
CA MET A 610 49.96 52.83 24.25
C MET A 610 49.88 52.52 25.76
N ILE A 611 49.38 53.44 26.59
CA ILE A 611 49.30 53.22 28.06
C ILE A 611 47.86 52.96 28.58
N VAL A 612 46.81 53.22 27.80
CA VAL A 612 45.41 53.00 28.26
C VAL A 612 44.88 51.59 27.94
N GLY A 613 45.43 50.90 26.93
CA GLY A 613 44.98 49.56 26.54
C GLY A 613 45.44 48.41 27.45
N ILE A 614 46.56 48.57 28.16
CA ILE A 614 47.12 47.52 29.02
C ILE A 614 46.44 47.47 30.40
N ILE A 615 45.81 48.58 30.85
CA ILE A 615 45.05 48.62 32.11
C ILE A 615 43.64 48.01 31.94
N GLY A 616 43.01 48.15 30.76
CA GLY A 616 41.68 47.61 30.49
C GLY A 616 41.60 46.08 30.42
N VAL A 617 42.68 45.42 30.00
CA VAL A 617 42.74 43.95 29.90
C VAL A 617 42.98 43.28 31.27
N ILE A 618 43.65 43.97 32.20
CA ILE A 618 43.90 43.44 33.56
C ILE A 618 42.63 43.52 34.45
N VAL A 619 41.75 44.50 34.23
CA VAL A 619 40.51 44.65 35.03
C VAL A 619 39.41 43.64 34.62
N ILE A 620 39.34 43.24 33.35
CA ILE A 620 38.32 42.28 32.88
C ILE A 620 38.68 40.84 33.26
N VAL A 621 39.97 40.48 33.26
CA VAL A 621 40.43 39.14 33.67
C VAL A 621 40.28 38.94 35.19
N ALA A 622 40.39 40.00 36.00
CA ALA A 622 40.12 39.95 37.45
C ALA A 622 38.62 39.82 37.79
N ALA A 623 37.72 40.38 36.97
CA ALA A 623 36.26 40.31 37.20
C ALA A 623 35.67 38.93 36.86
N VAL A 624 36.28 38.18 35.94
CA VAL A 624 35.81 36.82 35.57
C VAL A 624 36.28 35.77 36.57
N LEU A 625 37.41 35.97 37.26
CA LEU A 625 37.91 35.04 38.28
C LEU A 625 37.22 35.18 39.66
N ILE A 626 36.39 36.22 39.88
CA ILE A 626 35.62 36.40 41.12
C ILE A 626 34.17 35.90 41.00
N LYS A 627 33.67 35.56 39.79
CA LYS A 627 32.28 35.08 39.60
C LYS A 627 32.12 33.55 39.47
N ARG A 628 33.19 32.79 39.75
CA ARG A 628 33.14 31.34 40.02
C ARG A 628 33.69 31.03 41.42
N ARG A 629 32.94 31.46 42.43
CA ARG A 629 32.67 30.68 43.65
C ARG A 629 31.19 30.75 43.93
#